data_AF-A0A7J4JU43-F1
#
_entry.id   AF-A0A7J4JU43-F1
#
_cell.length_a   1.000
_cell.length_b   1.000
_cell.length_c   1.000
_cell.angle_alpha   90.00
_cell.angle_beta   90.00
_cell.angle_gamma   90.00
#
_symmetry.space_group_name_H-M   'P 1'
#
loop_
_entity.id
_entity.type
_entity.pdbx_description
1 polymer ?
#
loop_
_entity_poly.entity_id
_entity_poly.type
_entity_poly.pdbx_seq_one_letter_code
_entity_poly.pdbx_strand_id
1 'polypeptide(L)' 'MAIKPICDSCGRELDKFGALLFSPPDSGNIVRKFHVCVECFEKLKASFRKSQN' A
#
# COMPACT_ATOMS: atom_id res chain seq x y z
N MET A 1 4.33 17.31 16.10
CA MET A 1 4.91 15.99 15.76
C MET A 1 4.21 15.50 14.51
N ALA A 2 4.90 15.49 13.37
CA ALA A 2 4.34 14.88 12.17
C ALA A 2 4.40 13.36 12.34
N ILE A 3 3.27 12.68 12.18
CA ILE A 3 3.25 11.21 12.07
C ILE A 3 4.18 10.89 10.90
N LYS A 4 5.15 10.02 11.12
CA LYS A 4 6.12 9.57 10.10
C LYS A 4 5.64 8.22 9.58
N PRO A 5 4.74 8.19 8.58
CA PRO A 5 4.21 6.92 8.10
C PRO A 5 5.37 6.08 7.53
N ILE A 6 5.36 4.79 7.84
CA ILE A 6 6.36 3.83 7.37
C ILE A 6 5.73 3.03 6.23
N CYS A 7 6.49 2.80 5.17
CA CYS A 7 6.06 1.94 4.08
C CYS A 7 5.99 0.49 4.56
N ASP A 8 4.79 -0.10 4.56
CA ASP A 8 4.53 -1.48 4.98
C ASP A 8 5.22 -2.54 4.08
N SER A 9 5.69 -2.13 2.90
CA SER A 9 6.37 -3.03 1.94
C SER A 9 7.89 -3.04 2.07
N CYS A 10 8.55 -1.91 2.38
CA CYS A 10 10.02 -1.82 2.42
C CYS A 10 10.59 -1.25 3.73
N GLY A 11 9.74 -0.87 4.69
CA GLY A 11 10.15 -0.36 5.99
C GLY A 11 10.77 1.04 6.01
N ARG A 12 10.89 1.71 4.86
CA ARG A 12 11.37 3.10 4.77
C ARG A 12 10.30 4.10 5.20
N GLU A 13 10.72 5.18 5.82
CA GLU A 13 9.86 6.34 6.11
C GLU A 13 9.33 6.94 4.79
N LEU A 14 8.04 7.28 4.76
CA LEU A 14 7.42 8.00 3.66
C LEU A 14 7.75 9.49 3.80
N ASP A 15 8.81 9.91 3.13
CA ASP A 15 9.24 11.30 3.00
C ASP A 15 8.45 12.08 1.93
N LYS A 16 7.74 11.35 1.05
CA LYS A 16 6.94 11.85 -0.07
C LYS A 16 5.57 11.18 -0.08
N PHE A 17 4.61 11.80 -0.78
CA PHE A 17 3.30 11.20 -1.01
C PHE A 17 3.44 9.84 -1.72
N GLY A 18 2.85 8.81 -1.11
CA GLY A 18 2.79 7.45 -1.63
C GLY A 18 1.36 7.02 -1.96
N ALA A 19 1.08 5.73 -1.80
CA ALA A 19 -0.23 5.13 -1.97
C ALA A 19 -0.77 4.60 -0.63
N LEU A 20 -2.09 4.64 -0.49
CA LEU A 20 -2.83 3.86 0.50
C LEU A 20 -3.48 2.69 -0.22
N LEU A 21 -3.16 1.47 0.20
CA LEU A 21 -3.79 0.25 -0.30
C LEU A 21 -4.76 -0.30 0.73
N PHE A 22 -5.87 -0.83 0.24
CA PHE A 22 -6.90 -1.47 1.05
C PHE A 22 -7.05 -2.91 0.59
N SER A 23 -7.07 -3.85 1.53
CA SER A 23 -7.43 -5.23 1.22
C SER A 23 -8.93 -5.33 0.89
N PRO A 24 -9.36 -6.38 0.19
CA PRO A 24 -10.75 -6.82 0.30
C PRO A 24 -11.14 -7.04 1.78
N PRO A 25 -12.42 -6.92 2.13
CA PRO A 25 -12.89 -7.29 3.46
C PRO A 25 -12.66 -8.79 3.71
N ASP A 26 -12.24 -9.14 4.93
CA ASP A 26 -12.17 -10.53 5.35
C ASP A 26 -13.54 -11.08 5.81
N SER A 27 -13.56 -12.32 6.32
CA SER A 27 -14.79 -12.97 6.81
C SER A 27 -15.46 -12.25 7.98
N GLY A 28 -14.75 -11.36 8.67
CA GLY A 28 -15.27 -10.49 9.73
C GLY A 28 -15.69 -9.11 9.24
N ASN A 29 -15.73 -8.86 7.92
CA ASN A 29 -15.91 -7.53 7.32
C ASN A 29 -14.81 -6.51 7.69
N ILE A 30 -13.60 -6.98 7.98
CA ILE A 30 -12.48 -6.11 8.34
C ILE A 30 -11.63 -5.83 7.10
N VAL A 31 -11.33 -4.55 6.87
CA VAL A 31 -10.42 -4.08 5.81
C VAL A 31 -9.10 -3.65 6.42
N ARG A 32 -7.99 -4.14 5.86
CA ARG A 32 -6.64 -3.74 6.25
C ARG A 32 -6.15 -2.61 5.35
N LYS A 33 -5.57 -1.56 5.96
CA LYS A 33 -4.92 -0.45 5.26
C LYS A 33 -3.41 -0.62 5.27
N PHE A 34 -2.76 -0.25 4.18
CA PHE A 34 -1.30 -0.30 4.03
C PHE A 34 -0.79 1.02 3.44
N HIS A 35 0.25 1.59 4.02
CA HIS A 35 1.00 2.72 3.49
C HIS A 35 2.12 2.18 2.61
N VAL A 36 2.20 2.65 1.37
CA VAL A 36 3.18 2.15 0.39
C VAL A 36 3.86 3.33 -0.27
N CYS A 37 5.19 3.35 -0.31
CA CYS A 37 5.92 4.39 -1.02
C CYS A 37 5.73 4.27 -2.54
N VAL A 38 5.92 5.37 -3.26
CA VAL A 38 5.74 5.42 -4.72
C VAL A 38 6.51 4.31 -5.45
N GLU A 39 7.74 4.03 -5.02
CA GLU A 39 8.60 3.00 -5.62
C GLU A 39 8.02 1.59 -5.44
N CYS A 40 7.49 1.28 -4.26
CA CYS A 40 6.83 -0.01 -4.00
C CYS A 40 5.49 -0.11 -4.74
N PHE A 41 4.75 0.99 -4.84
CA PHE A 41 3.48 1.01 -5.55
C PHE A 41 3.64 0.77 -7.05
N GLU A 42 4.63 1.40 -7.69
CA GLU A 42 4.89 1.17 -9.12
C GLU A 42 5.28 -0.30 -9.42
N LYS A 43 6.01 -0.96 -8.52
CA LYS A 43 6.28 -2.41 -8.63
C LYS A 43 4.99 -3.24 -8.53
N LEU A 44 4.07 -2.86 -7.64
CA LEU A 44 2.78 -3.56 -7.46
C LEU A 44 1.82 -3.36 -8.63
N LYS A 45 1.78 -2.17 -9.24
CA LYS A 45 0.94 -1.87 -10.42
C LYS A 45 1.19 -2.84 -11.57
N ALA A 46 2.43 -3.29 -11.76
CA ALA A 46 2.77 -4.28 -12.78
C ALA A 46 2.04 -5.63 -12.56
N SER A 47 1.72 -5.97 -11.31
CA SER A 47 1.03 -7.21 -10.94
C SER A 47 -0.50 -7.08 -11.05
N PHE A 48 -1.07 -5.92 -10.72
CA PHE A 48 -2.54 -5.73 -10.76
C PHE A 48 -3.14 -5.80 -12.16
N ARG A 49 -2.36 -5.40 -13.18
CA ARG A 49 -2.83 -5.36 -14.57
C ARG A 49 -3.08 -6.74 -15.19
N LYS A 50 -2.64 -7.83 -14.55
CA LYS A 50 -2.82 -9.22 -15.02
C LYS A 50 -4.12 -9.89 -14.55
N SER A 51 -4.87 -9.27 -13.64
CA SER A 51 -6.03 -9.92 -12.99
C SER A 51 -7.41 -9.48 -13.51
N GLN A 52 -7.47 -8.77 -14.65
CA GLN A 52 -8.72 -8.33 -15.29
C GLN A 52 -8.94 -8.99 -16.67
N ASN A 53 -8.63 -10.27 -16.80
CA ASN A 53 -9.00 -11.07 -17.99
C ASN A 53 -9.60 -12.40 -17.58
#